data_AF-A0AAR5PFJ2-F1
#
_entry.id   AF-A0AAR5PFJ2-F1
#
_cell.length_a   1.000
_cell.length_b   1.000
_cell.length_c   1.000
_cell.angle_alpha   90.00
_cell.angle_beta   90.00
_cell.angle_gamma   90.00
#
_symmetry.space_group_name_H-M   'P 1'
#
loop_
_entity.id
_entity.type
_entity.pdbx_description
1 polymer ?
#
loop_
_entity_poly.entity_id
_entity_poly.type
_entity_poly.pdbx_seq_one_letter_code
_entity_poly.pdbx_strand_id
1 'polypeptide(L)'
;MVVKATTFIQKNVELFHSYTRIIWGTTTRLYHLHKTKHFICKCARCEDPTEFGTYMGSVLCKLCRGIVSPTNPEKAFARWQCQDCKNLVSGRDVGQLTALLGSILRNVESNDYPFMYRLLNGKLKSVVPENNQVAVELKYKIVWILGYKVGYMWGELTLEQLKIKEQICKDILELLEKLRCGQSKMRGLLLYELYCCKRETINRTNNCNQNSIPVEIRDLLSEAASILQYDTSAPEEIKQICQNNKPHPNKILAV
;
A
#
# COMPACT_ATOMS: atom_id res chain seq x y z
N MET A 1 5.01 24.20 -1.58
CA MET A 1 5.06 22.79 -2.05
C MET A 1 6.45 22.25 -1.72
N VAL A 2 6.56 21.08 -1.09
CA VAL A 2 7.84 20.44 -0.74
C VAL A 2 7.98 19.16 -1.57
N VAL A 3 9.14 18.96 -2.19
CA VAL A 3 9.49 17.74 -2.94
C VAL A 3 10.68 17.10 -2.25
N LYS A 4 10.57 15.81 -1.90
CA LYS A 4 11.61 15.04 -1.20
C LYS A 4 11.94 13.79 -2.00
N ALA A 5 13.22 13.46 -2.07
CA ALA A 5 13.67 12.20 -2.66
C ALA A 5 13.13 11.03 -1.81
N THR A 6 12.45 10.08 -2.46
CA THR A 6 11.97 8.86 -1.80
C THR A 6 13.00 7.73 -1.86
N THR A 7 13.99 7.85 -2.73
CA THR A 7 15.10 6.90 -2.88
C THR A 7 16.39 7.67 -3.10
N PHE A 8 17.53 6.99 -3.05
CA PHE A 8 18.80 7.57 -3.46
C PHE A 8 18.77 7.93 -4.95
N ILE A 9 19.28 9.12 -5.28
CA ILE A 9 19.32 9.65 -6.65
C ILE A 9 20.77 9.96 -6.98
N GLN A 10 21.32 9.28 -7.97
CA GLN A 10 22.68 9.53 -8.45
C GLN A 10 22.78 10.91 -9.12
N LYS A 11 23.97 11.51 -9.11
CA LYS A 11 24.21 12.76 -9.83
C LYS A 11 23.97 12.57 -11.34
N ASN A 12 23.39 13.57 -11.99
CA ASN A 12 23.13 13.60 -13.44
C ASN A 12 22.09 12.58 -13.96
N VAL A 13 21.18 12.09 -13.10
CA VAL A 13 20.04 11.27 -13.54
C VAL A 13 18.74 12.09 -13.54
N GLU A 14 17.80 11.70 -14.39
CA GLU A 14 16.47 12.32 -14.44
C GLU A 14 15.68 12.10 -13.15
N LEU A 15 14.93 13.12 -12.73
CA LEU A 15 14.07 13.06 -11.56
C LEU A 15 12.66 12.63 -11.95
N PHE A 16 12.19 11.52 -11.39
CA PHE A 16 10.86 11.00 -11.66
C PHE A 16 9.89 11.20 -10.48
N HIS A 17 8.62 11.40 -10.82
CA HIS A 17 7.49 11.42 -9.89
C HIS A 17 6.33 10.59 -10.48
N SER A 18 5.42 10.10 -9.65
CA SER A 18 4.26 9.30 -10.08
C SER A 18 2.98 10.13 -10.19
N TYR A 19 2.41 10.21 -11.40
CA TYR A 19 1.04 10.72 -11.63
C TYR A 19 -0.07 9.72 -11.27
N THR A 20 0.29 8.47 -10.95
CA THR A 20 -0.66 7.40 -10.59
C THR A 20 -0.62 7.08 -9.11
N ARG A 21 -1.68 6.45 -8.57
CA ARG A 21 -1.62 5.85 -7.23
C ARG A 21 -0.63 4.68 -7.21
N ILE A 22 0.11 4.54 -6.11
CA ILE A 22 1.17 3.51 -5.94
C ILE A 22 0.58 2.09 -6.08
N ILE A 23 -0.58 1.87 -5.48
CA ILE A 23 -1.27 0.57 -5.39
C ILE A 23 -2.18 0.25 -6.58
N TRP A 24 -1.98 0.88 -7.73
CA TRP A 24 -2.66 0.48 -8.97
C TRP A 24 -1.78 -0.46 -9.77
N GLY A 25 -2.35 -1.55 -10.30
CA GLY A 25 -1.64 -2.45 -11.22
C GLY A 25 -1.33 -1.79 -12.58
N THR A 26 -0.37 -2.35 -13.33
CA THR A 26 0.13 -1.78 -14.58
C THR A 26 -0.97 -1.42 -15.59
N THR A 27 -1.96 -2.29 -15.82
CA THR A 27 -3.08 -2.01 -16.76
C THR A 27 -3.85 -0.74 -16.37
N THR A 28 -4.17 -0.58 -15.08
CA THR A 28 -4.88 0.60 -14.56
C THR A 28 -4.01 1.86 -14.65
N ARG A 29 -2.70 1.74 -14.35
CA ARG A 29 -1.73 2.83 -14.48
C ARG A 29 -1.63 3.32 -15.93
N LEU A 30 -1.43 2.41 -16.88
CA LEU A 30 -1.30 2.73 -18.30
C LEU A 30 -2.59 3.36 -18.85
N TYR A 31 -3.76 2.81 -18.49
CA TYR A 31 -5.04 3.40 -18.89
C TYR A 31 -5.18 4.84 -18.37
N HIS A 32 -4.89 5.07 -17.09
CA HIS A 32 -4.97 6.40 -16.50
C HIS A 32 -4.02 7.39 -17.19
N LEU A 33 -2.74 7.05 -17.32
CA LEU A 33 -1.74 7.93 -17.93
C LEU A 33 -2.05 8.23 -19.40
N HIS A 34 -2.51 7.23 -20.16
CA HIS A 34 -2.94 7.45 -21.52
C HIS A 34 -4.12 8.42 -21.59
N LYS A 35 -5.10 8.29 -20.69
CA LYS A 35 -6.31 9.14 -20.69
C LYS A 35 -6.08 10.54 -20.14
N THR A 36 -5.19 10.72 -19.17
CA THR A 36 -5.02 12.01 -18.47
C THR A 36 -3.74 12.76 -18.83
N LYS A 37 -2.73 12.05 -19.35
CA LYS A 37 -1.40 12.59 -19.68
C LYS A 37 -0.97 12.28 -21.12
N HIS A 38 -1.77 11.53 -21.89
CA HIS A 38 -1.55 11.25 -23.31
C HIS A 38 -0.23 10.54 -23.63
N PHE A 39 0.26 9.69 -22.73
CA PHE A 39 1.44 8.84 -22.98
C PHE A 39 1.28 7.41 -22.41
N ILE A 40 2.09 6.49 -22.92
CA ILE A 40 2.23 5.12 -22.40
C ILE A 40 3.52 5.05 -21.58
N CYS A 41 3.42 4.74 -20.30
CA CYS A 41 4.57 4.69 -19.41
C CYS A 41 5.47 3.48 -19.71
N LYS A 42 6.77 3.74 -19.79
CA LYS A 42 7.85 2.77 -20.04
C LYS A 42 8.77 2.56 -18.83
N CYS A 43 8.28 2.83 -17.62
CA CYS A 43 9.08 2.55 -16.43
C CYS A 43 9.26 1.03 -16.28
N ALA A 44 10.34 0.59 -15.62
CA ALA A 44 10.65 -0.82 -15.41
C ALA A 44 9.47 -1.65 -14.86
N ARG A 45 8.62 -1.05 -14.01
CA ARG A 45 7.40 -1.70 -13.51
C ARG A 45 6.34 -1.92 -14.59
N CYS A 46 6.15 -0.94 -15.47
CA CYS A 46 5.16 -1.04 -16.55
C CYS A 46 5.59 -2.01 -17.65
N GLU A 47 6.89 -2.21 -17.83
CA GLU A 47 7.44 -3.15 -18.82
C GLU A 47 7.47 -4.60 -18.31
N ASP A 48 7.51 -4.80 -16.99
CA ASP A 48 7.52 -6.11 -16.36
C ASP A 48 6.10 -6.72 -16.22
N PRO A 49 5.79 -7.85 -16.88
CA PRO A 49 4.51 -8.57 -16.72
C PRO A 49 4.15 -8.97 -15.30
N THR A 50 5.15 -9.16 -14.45
CA THR A 50 5.00 -9.61 -13.06
C THR A 50 4.91 -8.45 -12.07
N GLU A 51 5.15 -7.22 -12.53
CA GLU A 51 5.26 -6.02 -11.70
C GLU A 51 6.24 -6.21 -10.54
N PHE A 52 7.47 -6.63 -10.83
CA PHE A 52 8.50 -7.00 -9.85
C PHE A 52 8.08 -8.18 -8.96
N GLY A 53 7.42 -9.18 -9.54
CA GLY A 53 6.92 -10.36 -8.83
C GLY A 53 5.75 -10.08 -7.87
N THR A 54 5.15 -8.89 -7.92
CA THR A 54 4.02 -8.53 -7.05
C THR A 54 2.69 -9.00 -7.62
N TYR A 55 2.60 -9.18 -8.94
CA TYR A 55 1.41 -9.65 -9.65
C TYR A 55 0.16 -8.78 -9.39
N MET A 56 0.33 -7.47 -9.15
CA MET A 56 -0.77 -6.57 -8.77
C MET A 56 -1.91 -6.50 -9.79
N GLY A 57 -1.60 -6.57 -11.09
CA GLY A 57 -2.57 -6.60 -12.18
C GLY A 57 -3.00 -8.01 -12.58
N SER A 58 -2.44 -9.06 -11.97
CA SER A 58 -2.67 -10.45 -12.38
C SER A 58 -3.98 -11.02 -11.81
N VAL A 59 -4.49 -12.08 -12.45
CA VAL A 59 -5.67 -12.85 -12.01
C VAL A 59 -5.31 -14.32 -11.86
N LEU A 60 -6.16 -15.14 -11.26
CA LEU A 60 -5.91 -16.58 -11.10
C LEU A 60 -6.53 -17.39 -12.24
N CYS A 61 -5.78 -18.38 -12.70
CA CYS A 61 -6.20 -19.30 -13.74
C CYS A 61 -7.42 -20.12 -13.28
N LYS A 62 -8.44 -20.22 -14.12
CA LYS A 62 -9.63 -21.02 -13.84
C LYS A 62 -9.35 -22.54 -13.84
N LEU A 63 -8.27 -22.99 -14.49
CA LEU A 63 -7.93 -24.40 -14.64
C LEU A 63 -7.05 -24.92 -13.51
N CYS A 64 -5.96 -24.20 -13.21
CA CYS A 64 -4.93 -24.68 -12.28
C CYS A 64 -4.67 -23.74 -11.10
N ARG A 65 -5.42 -22.64 -10.98
CA ARG A 65 -5.22 -21.60 -9.95
C ARG A 65 -3.90 -20.83 -10.05
N GLY A 66 -3.07 -21.12 -11.05
CA GLY A 66 -1.82 -20.41 -11.32
C GLY A 66 -1.99 -18.94 -11.70
N ILE A 67 -0.90 -18.17 -11.62
CA ILE A 67 -0.90 -16.73 -11.93
C ILE A 67 -1.09 -16.50 -13.42
N VAL A 68 -2.02 -15.62 -13.79
CA VAL A 68 -2.28 -15.19 -15.16
C VAL A 68 -1.89 -13.71 -15.30
N SER A 69 -0.91 -13.46 -16.16
CA SER A 69 -0.31 -12.13 -16.40
C SER A 69 -0.34 -11.78 -17.90
N PRO A 70 -0.25 -10.49 -18.28
CA PRO A 70 -0.21 -10.09 -19.69
C PRO A 70 1.08 -10.59 -20.35
N THR A 71 1.01 -11.10 -21.58
CA THR A 71 2.23 -11.48 -22.33
C THR A 71 3.01 -10.27 -22.85
N ASN A 72 2.33 -9.13 -22.99
CA ASN A 72 2.93 -7.84 -23.32
C ASN A 72 2.15 -6.73 -22.57
N PRO A 73 2.67 -6.20 -21.46
CA PRO A 73 1.95 -5.23 -20.62
C PRO A 73 1.61 -3.92 -21.33
N GLU A 74 2.37 -3.55 -22.36
CA GLU A 74 2.24 -2.27 -23.06
C GLU A 74 1.10 -2.24 -24.07
N LYS A 75 0.66 -3.42 -24.52
CA LYS A 75 -0.40 -3.55 -25.53
C LYS A 75 -1.74 -3.77 -24.83
N ALA A 76 -2.66 -2.82 -25.01
CA ALA A 76 -4.00 -2.84 -24.42
C ALA A 76 -4.80 -4.13 -24.70
N PHE A 77 -4.50 -4.83 -25.80
CA PHE A 77 -5.14 -6.08 -26.19
C PHE A 77 -4.19 -7.28 -26.18
N ALA A 78 -3.11 -7.22 -25.41
CA ALA A 78 -2.23 -8.37 -25.25
C ALA A 78 -3.01 -9.59 -24.75
N ARG A 79 -2.59 -10.76 -25.22
CA ARG A 79 -3.05 -12.02 -24.63
C ARG A 79 -2.51 -12.12 -23.21
N TRP A 80 -3.23 -12.84 -22.37
CA TRP A 80 -2.79 -13.17 -21.03
C TRP A 80 -2.46 -14.66 -21.00
N GLN A 81 -1.52 -15.06 -20.16
CA GLN A 81 -1.10 -16.45 -20.08
C GLN A 81 -0.90 -16.86 -18.63
N CYS A 82 -1.38 -18.06 -18.30
CA CYS A 82 -1.07 -18.70 -17.04
C CYS A 82 0.40 -19.13 -17.01
N GLN A 83 1.12 -18.79 -15.95
CA GLN A 83 2.53 -19.13 -15.80
C GLN A 83 2.76 -20.63 -15.57
N ASP A 84 1.76 -21.33 -15.02
CA ASP A 84 1.88 -22.75 -14.66
C ASP A 84 1.43 -23.66 -15.82
N CYS A 85 0.15 -23.59 -16.21
CA CYS A 85 -0.41 -24.49 -17.23
C CYS A 85 -0.36 -23.92 -18.66
N LYS A 86 0.20 -22.73 -18.85
CA LYS A 86 0.33 -22.03 -20.15
C LYS A 86 -0.99 -21.72 -20.88
N ASN A 87 -2.14 -21.97 -20.23
CA ASN A 87 -3.45 -21.63 -20.76
C ASN A 87 -3.54 -20.14 -21.10
N LEU A 88 -3.99 -19.84 -22.31
CA LEU A 88 -4.20 -18.48 -22.79
C LEU A 88 -5.56 -17.96 -22.31
N VAL A 89 -5.56 -16.71 -21.85
CA VAL A 89 -6.75 -15.99 -21.42
C VAL A 89 -6.87 -14.72 -22.24
N SER A 90 -8.08 -14.38 -22.68
CA SER A 90 -8.27 -13.17 -23.47
C SER A 90 -8.14 -11.93 -22.59
N GLY A 91 -7.49 -10.88 -23.10
CA GLY A 91 -7.42 -9.59 -22.39
C GLY A 91 -8.80 -8.98 -22.14
N ARG A 92 -9.80 -9.31 -22.97
CA ARG A 92 -11.21 -8.91 -22.78
C ARG A 92 -11.78 -9.52 -21.50
N ASP A 93 -11.60 -10.82 -21.27
CA ASP A 93 -12.15 -11.50 -20.08
C ASP A 93 -11.50 -10.97 -18.81
N VAL A 94 -10.18 -10.74 -18.84
CA VAL A 94 -9.46 -10.12 -17.71
C VAL A 94 -9.93 -8.69 -17.47
N GLY A 95 -10.16 -7.92 -18.55
CA GLY A 95 -10.73 -6.57 -18.47
C GLY A 95 -12.12 -6.55 -17.86
N GLN A 96 -13.01 -7.46 -18.27
CA GLN A 96 -14.36 -7.61 -17.70
C GLN A 96 -14.31 -7.98 -16.22
N LEU A 97 -13.45 -8.94 -15.85
CA LEU A 97 -13.24 -9.31 -14.45
C LEU A 97 -12.74 -8.12 -13.62
N THR A 98 -11.76 -7.40 -14.13
CA THR A 98 -11.20 -6.21 -13.46
C THR A 98 -12.27 -5.12 -13.30
N ALA A 99 -13.11 -4.90 -14.31
CA ALA A 99 -14.21 -3.94 -14.24
C ALA A 99 -15.27 -4.35 -13.21
N LEU A 100 -15.60 -5.64 -13.13
CA LEU A 100 -16.52 -6.19 -12.12
C LEU A 100 -15.97 -5.99 -10.71
N LEU A 101 -14.72 -6.36 -10.46
CA LEU A 101 -14.06 -6.17 -9.16
C LEU A 101 -13.98 -4.69 -8.79
N GLY A 102 -13.68 -3.82 -9.76
CA GLY A 102 -13.69 -2.37 -9.57
C GLY A 102 -15.08 -1.83 -9.23
N SER A 103 -16.15 -2.41 -9.78
CA SER A 103 -17.53 -2.07 -9.43
C SER A 103 -17.86 -2.45 -7.99
N ILE A 104 -17.48 -3.67 -7.58
CA ILE A 104 -17.64 -4.13 -6.20
C ILE A 104 -16.95 -3.16 -5.25
N LEU A 105 -15.67 -2.80 -5.50
CA LEU A 105 -14.91 -1.86 -4.67
C LEU A 105 -15.55 -0.48 -4.52
N ARG A 106 -16.22 0.04 -5.56
CA ARG A 106 -16.92 1.33 -5.51
C ARG A 106 -18.20 1.27 -4.69
N ASN A 107 -18.87 0.12 -4.69
CA ASN A 107 -20.14 -0.08 -3.99
C ASN A 107 -19.96 -0.55 -2.54
N VAL A 108 -18.74 -0.92 -2.12
CA VAL A 108 -18.48 -1.21 -0.71
C VAL A 108 -18.59 0.07 0.10
N GLU A 109 -19.49 0.10 1.07
CA GLU A 109 -19.62 1.19 2.03
C GLU A 109 -18.30 1.42 2.77
N SER A 110 -17.95 2.69 2.97
CA SER A 110 -16.62 3.05 3.49
C SER A 110 -16.33 2.53 4.90
N ASN A 111 -17.35 2.12 5.66
CA ASN A 111 -17.23 1.64 7.04
C ASN A 111 -17.60 0.16 7.21
N ASP A 112 -17.89 -0.59 6.14
CA ASP A 112 -18.31 -1.99 6.24
C ASP A 112 -17.09 -2.94 6.32
N TYR A 113 -16.40 -2.91 7.46
CA TYR A 113 -15.28 -3.82 7.76
C TYR A 113 -15.67 -5.30 7.62
N PRO A 114 -16.80 -5.79 8.17
CA PRO A 114 -17.15 -7.21 8.09
C PRO A 114 -17.29 -7.70 6.65
N PHE A 115 -17.89 -6.91 5.76
CA PHE A 115 -17.96 -7.25 4.34
C PHE A 115 -16.58 -7.25 3.69
N MET A 116 -15.77 -6.21 3.91
CA MET A 116 -14.42 -6.11 3.33
C MET A 116 -13.55 -7.30 3.74
N TYR A 117 -13.58 -7.66 5.04
CA TYR A 117 -12.81 -8.77 5.57
C TYR A 117 -13.28 -10.12 5.01
N ARG A 118 -14.60 -10.34 4.91
CA ARG A 118 -15.19 -11.54 4.30
C ARG A 118 -14.86 -11.65 2.82
N LEU A 119 -14.89 -10.54 2.08
CA LEU A 119 -14.53 -10.51 0.66
C LEU A 119 -13.05 -10.85 0.47
N LEU A 120 -12.17 -10.19 1.23
CA LEU A 120 -10.72 -10.39 1.19
C LEU A 120 -10.32 -11.82 1.53
N ASN A 121 -10.94 -12.43 2.54
CA ASN A 121 -10.60 -13.78 3.00
C ASN A 121 -11.42 -14.91 2.34
N GLY A 122 -12.45 -14.57 1.57
CA GLY A 122 -13.30 -15.53 0.86
C GLY A 122 -13.09 -15.48 -0.65
N LYS A 123 -14.12 -15.01 -1.36
CA LYS A 123 -14.20 -15.09 -2.83
C LYS A 123 -13.05 -14.38 -3.55
N LEU A 124 -12.43 -13.36 -2.97
CA LEU A 124 -11.36 -12.65 -3.66
C LEU A 124 -10.10 -13.52 -3.84
N LYS A 125 -9.72 -14.32 -2.81
CA LYS A 125 -8.63 -15.31 -2.90
C LYS A 125 -8.90 -16.37 -3.96
N SER A 126 -10.17 -16.62 -4.30
CA SER A 126 -10.53 -17.55 -5.37
C SER A 126 -10.44 -16.93 -6.77
N VAL A 127 -10.06 -15.66 -6.92
CA VAL A 127 -10.13 -14.96 -8.22
C VAL A 127 -8.83 -14.24 -8.56
N VAL A 128 -8.15 -13.67 -7.57
CA VAL A 128 -6.93 -12.88 -7.78
C VAL A 128 -5.83 -13.25 -6.77
N PRO A 129 -4.54 -13.00 -7.11
CA PRO A 129 -3.43 -13.13 -6.18
C PRO A 129 -3.57 -12.20 -4.96
N GLU A 130 -2.86 -12.51 -3.88
CA GLU A 130 -2.94 -11.75 -2.62
C GLU A 130 -2.57 -10.26 -2.77
N ASN A 131 -1.56 -9.97 -3.60
CA ASN A 131 -1.09 -8.61 -3.86
C ASN A 131 -1.85 -7.93 -5.01
N ASN A 132 -2.92 -8.54 -5.53
CA ASN A 132 -3.74 -7.89 -6.54
C ASN A 132 -4.24 -6.52 -6.05
N GLN A 133 -4.28 -5.54 -6.96
CA GLN A 133 -4.67 -4.16 -6.62
C GLN A 133 -6.00 -4.07 -5.85
N VAL A 134 -6.96 -4.97 -6.10
CA VAL A 134 -8.25 -4.99 -5.41
C VAL A 134 -8.09 -5.46 -3.97
N ALA A 135 -7.29 -6.49 -3.74
CA ALA A 135 -6.98 -7.00 -2.40
C ALA A 135 -6.21 -5.95 -1.60
N VAL A 136 -5.21 -5.30 -2.21
CA VAL A 136 -4.41 -4.25 -1.59
C VAL A 136 -5.26 -3.01 -1.27
N GLU A 137 -6.18 -2.60 -2.16
CA GLU A 137 -7.09 -1.49 -1.90
C GLU A 137 -8.03 -1.79 -0.70
N LEU A 138 -8.56 -3.02 -0.60
CA LEU A 138 -9.36 -3.45 0.57
C LEU A 138 -8.52 -3.46 1.85
N LYS A 139 -7.34 -4.08 1.80
CA LYS A 139 -6.37 -4.10 2.91
C LYS A 139 -6.11 -2.67 3.40
N TYR A 140 -5.79 -1.75 2.49
CA TYR A 140 -5.53 -0.36 2.82
C TYR A 140 -6.75 0.37 3.39
N LYS A 141 -7.98 0.11 2.89
CA LYS A 141 -9.21 0.65 3.49
C LYS A 141 -9.43 0.14 4.92
N ILE A 142 -9.21 -1.16 5.17
CA ILE A 142 -9.34 -1.76 6.51
C ILE A 142 -8.41 -1.07 7.51
N VAL A 143 -7.17 -0.73 7.11
CA VAL A 143 -6.24 0.04 7.96
C VAL A 143 -6.88 1.34 8.44
N TRP A 144 -7.61 2.07 7.61
CA TRP A 144 -8.22 3.34 8.00
C TRP A 144 -9.59 3.20 8.68
N ILE A 145 -10.15 1.99 8.74
CA ILE A 145 -11.36 1.71 9.52
C ILE A 145 -10.97 1.37 10.95
N LEU A 146 -10.07 0.38 11.10
CA LEU A 146 -9.62 -0.11 12.40
C LEU A 146 -8.75 0.94 13.10
N GLY A 147 -9.20 1.43 14.25
CA GLY A 147 -8.60 2.51 15.04
C GLY A 147 -9.30 3.87 14.90
N TYR A 148 -10.19 4.05 13.92
CA TYR A 148 -10.64 5.41 13.51
C TYR A 148 -12.15 5.57 13.29
N LYS A 149 -12.91 4.50 13.13
CA LYS A 149 -14.37 4.56 12.91
C LYS A 149 -15.12 4.11 14.15
N VAL A 150 -16.30 4.68 14.37
CA VAL A 150 -17.20 4.29 15.48
C VAL A 150 -17.49 2.79 15.39
N GLY A 151 -17.36 2.08 16.51
CA GLY A 151 -17.44 0.62 16.58
C GLY A 151 -16.12 -0.10 16.25
N TYR A 152 -15.09 0.65 15.87
CA TYR A 152 -13.74 0.17 15.57
C TYR A 152 -12.67 1.17 16.04
N MET A 153 -12.95 2.04 17.02
CA MET A 153 -11.94 2.93 17.60
C MET A 153 -10.86 2.10 18.31
N TRP A 154 -9.67 2.67 18.55
CA TRP A 154 -8.56 1.94 19.16
C TRP A 154 -8.93 1.16 20.42
N GLY A 155 -9.69 1.77 21.35
CA GLY A 155 -10.16 1.09 22.57
C GLY A 155 -11.27 0.05 22.35
N GLU A 156 -11.94 0.08 21.21
CA GLU A 156 -13.03 -0.85 20.84
C GLU A 156 -12.52 -2.07 20.06
N LEU A 157 -11.32 -2.02 19.50
CA LEU A 157 -10.76 -3.13 18.71
C LEU A 157 -10.62 -4.41 19.54
N THR A 158 -10.95 -5.56 18.96
CA THR A 158 -10.57 -6.85 19.55
C THR A 158 -9.08 -7.15 19.33
N LEU A 159 -8.50 -8.06 20.13
CA LEU A 159 -7.11 -8.50 19.92
C LEU A 159 -6.91 -9.14 18.53
N GLU A 160 -7.94 -9.79 17.99
CA GLU A 160 -7.91 -10.35 16.63
C GLU A 160 -7.87 -9.23 15.57
N GLN A 161 -8.74 -8.22 15.69
CA GLN A 161 -8.75 -7.07 14.77
C GLN A 161 -7.43 -6.29 14.81
N LEU A 162 -6.84 -6.15 16.00
CA LEU A 162 -5.54 -5.51 16.16
C LEU A 162 -4.43 -6.29 15.43
N LYS A 163 -4.40 -7.63 15.56
CA LYS A 163 -3.48 -8.51 14.82
C LYS A 163 -3.71 -8.45 13.31
N ILE A 164 -4.96 -8.40 12.86
CA ILE A 164 -5.32 -8.26 11.44
C ILE A 164 -4.77 -6.95 10.89
N LYS A 165 -4.98 -5.82 11.59
CA LYS A 165 -4.46 -4.51 11.18
C LYS A 165 -2.94 -4.50 11.13
N GLU A 166 -2.27 -5.07 12.13
CA GLU A 166 -0.81 -5.22 12.16
C GLU A 166 -0.30 -6.01 10.93
N GLN A 167 -0.89 -7.18 10.65
CA GLN A 167 -0.47 -8.01 9.52
C GLN A 167 -0.67 -7.28 8.19
N ILE A 168 -1.82 -6.62 8.01
CA ILE A 168 -2.08 -5.84 6.81
C ILE A 168 -1.03 -4.73 6.61
N CYS A 169 -0.65 -4.03 7.68
CA CYS A 169 0.40 -3.00 7.58
C CYS A 169 1.72 -3.60 7.09
N LYS A 170 2.12 -4.76 7.62
CA LYS A 170 3.33 -5.48 7.20
C LYS A 170 3.26 -5.92 5.74
N ASP A 171 2.13 -6.51 5.32
CA ASP A 171 1.94 -6.97 3.94
C ASP A 171 2.09 -5.82 2.93
N ILE A 172 1.47 -4.67 3.23
CA ILE A 172 1.56 -3.52 2.33
C ILE A 172 2.97 -2.91 2.37
N LEU A 173 3.64 -2.87 3.53
CA LEU A 173 5.03 -2.41 3.62
C LEU A 173 5.98 -3.28 2.78
N GLU A 174 5.82 -4.61 2.83
CA GLU A 174 6.58 -5.54 1.99
C GLU A 174 6.29 -5.32 0.50
N LEU A 175 5.02 -5.09 0.14
CA LEU A 175 4.64 -4.75 -1.22
C LEU A 175 5.30 -3.44 -1.69
N LEU A 176 5.33 -2.39 -0.86
CA LEU A 176 5.97 -1.12 -1.21
C LEU A 176 7.47 -1.26 -1.44
N GLU A 177 8.12 -2.17 -0.70
CA GLU A 177 9.53 -2.51 -0.89
C GLU A 177 9.75 -3.18 -2.25
N LYS A 178 8.95 -4.19 -2.59
CA LYS A 178 9.00 -4.87 -3.91
C LYS A 178 8.74 -3.90 -5.06
N LEU A 179 7.80 -2.96 -4.88
CA LEU A 179 7.49 -1.91 -5.84
C LEU A 179 8.54 -0.79 -5.90
N ARG A 180 9.59 -0.84 -5.06
CA ARG A 180 10.67 0.14 -4.97
C ARG A 180 10.14 1.57 -4.74
N CYS A 181 9.11 1.70 -3.92
CA CYS A 181 8.46 2.99 -3.64
C CYS A 181 9.24 3.85 -2.65
N GLY A 182 10.26 3.28 -2.00
CA GLY A 182 11.13 3.97 -1.05
C GLY A 182 10.35 4.67 0.07
N GLN A 183 10.86 5.82 0.50
CA GLN A 183 10.34 6.67 1.56
C GLN A 183 9.10 7.47 1.13
N SER A 184 8.10 6.77 0.59
CA SER A 184 6.83 7.34 0.15
C SER A 184 5.92 7.69 1.33
N LYS A 185 5.02 8.65 1.12
CA LYS A 185 3.97 9.01 2.09
C LYS A 185 3.21 7.78 2.63
N MET A 186 2.85 6.86 1.74
CA MET A 186 2.12 5.64 2.12
C MET A 186 2.94 4.76 3.06
N ARG A 187 4.26 4.62 2.82
CA ARG A 187 5.17 3.92 3.75
C ARG A 187 5.16 4.58 5.12
N GLY A 188 5.32 5.91 5.18
CA GLY A 188 5.33 6.65 6.44
C GLY A 188 4.03 6.48 7.25
N LEU A 189 2.87 6.55 6.58
CA LEU A 189 1.59 6.33 7.23
C LEU A 189 1.47 4.89 7.76
N LEU A 190 1.85 3.88 6.97
CA LEU A 190 1.77 2.47 7.39
C LEU A 190 2.75 2.13 8.53
N LEU A 191 3.94 2.74 8.57
CA LEU A 191 4.88 2.60 9.68
C LEU A 191 4.28 3.18 10.97
N TYR A 192 3.61 4.33 10.88
CA TYR A 192 2.91 4.92 12.02
C TYR A 192 1.74 4.04 12.49
N GLU A 193 0.95 3.50 11.58
CA GLU A 193 -0.14 2.57 11.92
C GLU A 193 0.38 1.30 12.58
N LEU A 194 1.51 0.76 12.09
CA LEU A 194 2.18 -0.39 12.69
C LEU A 194 2.70 -0.10 14.10
N TYR A 195 3.29 1.09 14.30
CA TYR A 195 3.66 1.59 15.63
C TYR A 195 2.45 1.64 16.57
N CYS A 196 1.33 2.23 16.14
CA CYS A 196 0.11 2.31 16.94
C CYS A 196 -0.43 0.93 17.31
N CYS A 197 -0.43 -0.03 16.38
CA CYS A 197 -0.86 -1.41 16.66
C CYS A 197 -0.01 -2.08 17.73
N LYS A 198 1.33 -1.93 17.63
CA LYS A 198 2.26 -2.53 18.59
C LYS A 198 2.19 -1.86 19.97
N ARG A 199 2.07 -0.54 20.01
CA ARG A 199 1.87 0.22 21.26
C ARG A 199 0.57 -0.22 21.95
N GLU A 200 -0.52 -0.31 21.21
CA GLU A 200 -1.82 -0.74 21.75
C GLU A 200 -1.77 -2.18 22.26
N THR A 201 -1.07 -3.07 21.55
CA THR A 201 -0.88 -4.46 21.99
C THR A 201 -0.15 -4.50 23.33
N ILE A 202 0.96 -3.76 23.47
CA ILE A 202 1.74 -3.67 24.70
C ILE A 202 0.90 -3.12 25.85
N ASN A 203 0.15 -2.04 25.62
CA ASN A 203 -0.71 -1.43 26.64
C ASN A 203 -1.75 -2.42 27.19
N ARG A 204 -2.23 -3.35 26.36
CA ARG A 204 -3.20 -4.38 26.77
C ARG A 204 -2.56 -5.60 27.43
N THR A 205 -1.33 -5.94 27.08
CA THR A 205 -0.63 -7.11 27.63
C THR A 205 0.15 -6.80 28.91
N ASN A 206 0.65 -5.57 29.05
CA ASN A 206 1.41 -5.16 30.23
C ASN A 206 0.50 -4.55 31.29
N ASN A 207 0.04 -5.37 32.24
CA ASN A 207 -0.56 -4.91 33.50
C ASN A 207 0.47 -4.38 34.53
N CYS A 208 1.76 -4.23 34.20
CA CYS A 208 2.83 -3.94 35.15
C CYS A 208 3.85 -2.90 34.66
N ASN A 209 3.86 -1.71 35.29
CA ASN A 209 4.96 -0.83 35.74
C ASN A 209 6.30 -0.68 34.97
N GLN A 210 6.42 -1.11 33.71
CA GLN A 210 7.57 -0.75 32.85
C GLN A 210 7.08 0.08 31.66
N ASN A 211 7.10 1.41 31.83
CA ASN A 211 6.65 2.41 30.85
C ASN A 211 7.58 2.58 29.62
N SER A 212 8.53 1.69 29.38
CA SER A 212 9.48 1.84 28.28
C SER A 212 9.01 1.14 27.02
N ILE A 213 8.65 1.92 25.99
CA ILE A 213 8.38 1.43 24.64
C ILE A 213 9.67 0.75 24.09
N PRO A 214 9.61 -0.52 23.65
CA PRO A 214 10.72 -1.23 23.01
C PRO A 214 11.36 -0.43 21.88
N VAL A 215 12.68 -0.58 21.72
CA VAL A 215 13.48 0.16 20.71
C VAL A 215 12.91 -0.04 19.31
N GLU A 216 12.58 -1.28 18.92
CA GLU A 216 12.01 -1.60 17.60
C GLU A 216 10.72 -0.81 17.30
N ILE A 217 9.90 -0.55 18.31
CA ILE A 217 8.64 0.21 18.15
C ILE A 217 8.94 1.71 18.03
N ARG A 218 9.94 2.20 18.76
CA ARG A 218 10.41 3.59 18.65
C ARG A 218 11.03 3.87 17.29
N ASP A 219 11.71 2.89 16.70
CA ASP A 219 12.33 3.02 15.38
C ASP A 219 11.27 3.19 14.29
N LEU A 220 10.15 2.45 14.38
CA LEU A 220 9.00 2.63 13.47
C LEU A 220 8.46 4.06 13.50
N LEU A 221 8.27 4.64 14.69
CA LEU A 221 7.78 6.00 14.84
C LEU A 221 8.80 7.02 14.31
N SER A 222 10.09 6.78 14.56
CA SER A 222 11.18 7.65 14.13
C SER A 222 11.33 7.66 12.60
N GLU A 223 11.24 6.48 11.96
CA GLU A 223 11.22 6.36 10.49
C GLU A 223 9.97 7.04 9.91
N ALA A 224 8.78 6.78 10.48
CA ALA A 224 7.55 7.43 10.05
C ALA A 224 7.63 8.96 10.14
N ALA A 225 8.19 9.49 11.24
CA ALA A 225 8.37 10.93 11.43
C ALA A 225 9.35 11.53 10.41
N SER A 226 10.47 10.85 10.12
CA SER A 226 11.42 11.27 9.09
C SER A 226 10.76 11.35 7.69
N ILE A 227 9.91 10.39 7.35
CA ILE A 227 9.17 10.37 6.08
C ILE A 227 8.15 11.51 6.02
N LEU A 228 7.36 11.69 7.09
CA LEU A 228 6.18 12.53 7.12
C LEU A 228 6.41 13.96 7.64
N GLN A 229 7.64 14.35 7.98
CA GLN A 229 7.96 15.63 8.64
C GLN A 229 7.41 16.90 7.98
N TYR A 230 7.13 16.87 6.68
CA TYR A 230 6.57 17.99 5.91
C TYR A 230 5.20 17.68 5.31
N ASP A 231 4.59 16.54 5.62
CA ASP A 231 3.30 16.14 5.09
C ASP A 231 2.16 16.74 5.92
N THR A 232 1.23 17.45 5.27
CA THR A 232 0.10 18.10 5.96
C THR A 232 -0.88 17.11 6.59
N SER A 233 -0.93 15.88 6.08
CA SER A 233 -1.73 14.79 6.63
C SER A 233 -0.98 13.93 7.65
N ALA A 234 0.23 14.32 8.06
CA ALA A 234 0.93 13.63 9.13
C ALA A 234 0.04 13.58 10.40
N PRO A 235 0.01 12.44 11.11
CA PRO A 235 -0.62 12.32 12.43
C PRO A 235 -0.10 13.38 13.41
N GLU A 236 -0.94 13.79 14.36
CA GLU A 236 -0.61 14.87 15.28
C GLU A 236 0.61 14.55 16.16
N GLU A 237 0.75 13.29 16.59
CA GLU A 237 1.94 12.80 17.32
C GLU A 237 3.22 13.02 16.50
N ILE A 238 3.18 12.77 15.19
CA ILE A 238 4.32 13.04 14.30
C ILE A 238 4.57 14.54 14.15
N LYS A 239 3.53 15.36 13.98
CA LYS A 239 3.69 16.82 13.86
C LYS A 239 4.36 17.41 15.10
N GLN A 240 4.00 16.93 16.30
CA GLN A 240 4.61 17.35 17.56
C GLN A 240 6.10 16.97 17.62
N ILE A 241 6.45 15.72 17.26
CA ILE A 241 7.84 15.27 17.18
C ILE A 241 8.65 16.16 16.22
N CYS A 242 8.10 16.44 15.04
CA CYS A 242 8.77 17.25 14.03
C CYS A 242 8.91 18.72 14.45
N GLN A 243 7.99 19.27 15.24
CA GLN A 243 8.10 20.62 15.80
C GLN A 243 9.21 20.71 16.86
N ASN A 244 9.29 19.72 17.76
CA ASN A 244 10.30 19.67 18.82
C ASN A 244 11.73 19.47 18.28
N ASN A 245 11.86 18.85 17.11
CA ASN A 245 13.14 18.61 16.45
C ASN A 245 13.57 19.74 15.48
N LYS A 246 12.78 20.82 15.33
CA LYS A 246 13.23 21.97 14.53
C LYS A 246 14.40 22.65 15.24
N PRO A 247 15.54 22.89 14.58
CA PRO A 247 16.59 23.71 15.18
C PRO A 247 16.00 25.08 15.53
N HIS A 248 16.15 25.50 16.78
CA HIS A 248 15.81 26.86 17.18
C HIS A 248 16.54 27.85 16.26
N PRO A 249 15.88 28.92 15.77
CA PRO A 249 16.48 29.88 14.85
C PRO A 249 17.71 30.63 15.41
N ASN A 250 18.08 30.44 16.68
CA ASN A 250 19.23 31.09 17.33
C ASN A 250 20.54 30.27 17.34
N LYS A 251 20.70 29.27 16.47
CA LYS A 251 21.97 28.53 16.33
C LYS A 251 22.54 28.51 14.90
N ILE A 252 22.32 29.59 14.15
CA ILE A 252 23.12 29.88 12.95
C ILE A 252 23.74 31.27 13.14
N LEU A 253 24.73 31.37 14.03
CA LEU A 253 25.73 32.44 14.07
C LEU A 253 26.96 31.89 14.81
N ALA A 254 28.13 32.05 14.19
CA ALA A 254 29.47 31.53 14.55
C ALA A 254 29.59 30.01 14.39
N VAL A 255 30.38 29.48 13.44
CA VAL A 255 31.80 29.78 13.09
C VAL A 255 31.99 29.67 11.59
#